data_AF-K1RCD6-F1
#
_entry.id   AF-K1RCD6-F1
#
_cell.length_a   1.000
_cell.length_b   1.000
_cell.length_c   1.000
_cell.angle_alpha   90.00
_cell.angle_beta   90.00
_cell.angle_gamma   90.00
#
_symmetry.space_group_name_H-M   'P 1'
#
loop_
_entity.id
_entity.type
_entity.pdbx_description
1 polymer ?
#
loop_
_entity_poly.entity_id
_entity_poly.type
_entity_poly.pdbx_seq_one_letter_code
_entity_poly.pdbx_strand_id
1 'polypeptide(L)'
;MGVNYSFLRNVVHYGLPHEMDTFVQQMGRAGRTGELSNELILFKLHKGMLKKVDTDLVQLPKDTQCRRKVLCNSYLCIKDDINPLHNCCDVCEKECQCGGESCPATHPARMERKIYCPSMERTVSD
;
A
#
# COMPACT_ATOMS: atom_id res chain seq x y z
N MET A 1 -14.91 -8.54 16.20
CA MET A 1 -14.04 -7.38 15.86
C MET A 1 -14.00 -6.43 17.05
N GLY A 2 -12.82 -6.01 17.55
CA GLY A 2 -12.69 -5.34 18.86
C GLY A 2 -11.62 -4.25 19.00
N VAL A 3 -11.12 -3.68 17.90
CA VAL A 3 -10.10 -2.61 17.94
C VAL A 3 -10.70 -1.29 17.47
N ASN A 4 -10.85 -0.33 18.39
CA ASN A 4 -11.37 1.01 18.12
C ASN A 4 -10.48 2.06 18.82
N TYR A 5 -9.46 2.53 18.11
CA TYR A 5 -8.59 3.62 18.57
C TYR A 5 -8.84 4.86 17.73
N SER A 6 -9.08 6.00 18.38
CA SER A 6 -9.44 7.24 17.70
C SER A 6 -8.30 7.82 16.86
N PHE A 7 -7.05 7.72 17.34
CA PHE A 7 -5.88 8.40 16.76
C PHE A 7 -4.99 7.48 15.92
N LEU A 8 -5.60 6.51 15.23
CA LEU A 8 -4.84 5.57 14.39
C LEU A 8 -4.49 6.23 13.05
N ARG A 9 -3.19 6.48 12.85
CA ARG A 9 -2.65 7.15 11.65
C ARG A 9 -1.99 6.22 10.64
N ASN A 10 -1.46 5.07 11.08
CA ASN A 10 -0.73 4.18 10.21
C ASN A 10 -1.27 2.75 10.34
N VAL A 11 -1.58 2.13 9.20
CA VAL A 11 -1.94 0.70 9.12
C VAL A 11 -0.87 0.00 8.29
N VAL A 12 -0.30 -1.07 8.84
CA VAL A 12 0.70 -1.88 8.15
C VAL A 12 0.18 -3.30 8.00
N HIS A 13 -0.03 -3.71 6.75
CA HIS A 13 -0.40 -5.06 6.38
C HIS A 13 0.85 -5.90 6.14
N TYR A 14 1.08 -6.90 6.98
CA TYR A 14 2.14 -7.89 6.79
C TYR A 14 1.58 -9.11 6.04
N GLY A 15 1.64 -9.05 4.72
CA GLY A 15 0.93 -9.93 3.80
C GLY A 15 -0.37 -9.30 3.30
N LEU A 16 -0.85 -9.78 2.16
CA LEU A 16 -2.15 -9.39 1.64
C LEU A 16 -3.26 -10.13 2.40
N PRO A 17 -4.34 -9.44 2.80
CA PRO A 17 -5.55 -10.10 3.26
C PRO A 17 -6.12 -11.03 2.19
N HIS A 18 -6.92 -12.01 2.60
CA HIS A 18 -7.53 -12.96 1.67
C HIS A 18 -8.59 -12.30 0.79
N GLU A 19 -9.42 -11.44 1.39
CA GLU A 19 -10.60 -10.85 0.77
C GLU A 19 -10.49 -9.32 0.69
N MET A 20 -11.00 -8.73 -0.39
CA MET A 20 -11.04 -7.27 -0.56
C MET A 20 -11.79 -6.56 0.57
N ASP A 21 -12.92 -7.12 1.02
CA ASP A 21 -13.71 -6.54 2.11
C ASP A 21 -12.96 -6.50 3.44
N THR A 22 -12.19 -7.57 3.71
CA THR A 22 -11.35 -7.62 4.91
C THR A 22 -10.26 -6.56 4.85
N PHE A 23 -9.67 -6.36 3.67
CA PHE A 23 -8.67 -5.31 3.45
C PHE A 23 -9.26 -3.91 3.68
N VAL A 24 -10.41 -3.59 3.07
CA VAL A 24 -11.09 -2.29 3.22
C VAL A 24 -11.54 -2.04 4.67
N GLN A 25 -12.04 -3.06 5.36
CA GLN A 25 -12.43 -2.93 6.77
C GLN A 25 -11.22 -2.69 7.70
N GLN A 26 -10.05 -3.24 7.37
CA GLN A 26 -8.83 -3.06 8.14
C GLN A 26 -8.21 -1.68 7.90
N MET A 27 -8.08 -1.24 6.64
CA MET A 27 -7.59 0.09 6.31
C MET A 27 -8.49 1.19 6.89
N GLY A 28 -9.81 0.99 6.85
CA GLY A 28 -10.82 1.95 7.32
C GLY A 28 -10.86 2.16 8.84
N ARG A 29 -9.97 1.50 9.59
CA ARG A 29 -9.76 1.77 11.02
C ARG A 29 -8.92 3.03 11.25
N ALA A 30 -8.09 3.42 10.28
CA ALA A 30 -7.31 4.65 10.34
C ALA A 30 -8.11 5.86 9.88
N GLY A 31 -7.64 7.08 10.22
CA GLY A 31 -8.15 8.32 9.64
C GLY A 31 -9.56 8.74 10.09
N ARG A 32 -10.10 8.15 11.16
CA ARG A 32 -11.44 8.48 11.70
C ARG A 32 -11.57 9.90 12.24
N THR A 33 -10.44 10.53 12.58
CA THR A 33 -10.36 11.92 13.05
C THR A 33 -10.35 12.94 11.91
N GLY A 34 -10.37 12.49 10.65
CA GLY A 34 -10.26 13.35 9.47
C GLY A 34 -8.83 13.79 9.13
N GLU A 35 -7.85 13.39 9.94
CA GLU A 35 -6.42 13.58 9.63
C GLU A 35 -5.95 12.56 8.59
N LEU A 36 -4.93 12.93 7.80
CA LEU A 36 -4.30 12.04 6.85
C LEU A 36 -3.70 10.81 7.54
N SER A 37 -4.01 9.64 7.00
CA SER A 37 -3.51 8.35 7.45
C SER A 37 -2.80 7.62 6.33
N ASN A 38 -1.76 6.86 6.68
CA ASN A 38 -0.99 6.05 5.74
C ASN A 38 -1.32 4.57 5.87
N GLU A 39 -1.30 3.92 4.73
CA GLU A 39 -1.47 2.48 4.63
C GLU A 39 -0.27 1.88 3.89
N LEU A 40 0.36 0.87 4.50
CA LEU A 40 1.53 0.19 3.95
C LEU A 40 1.27 -1.30 3.82
N ILE A 41 1.46 -1.85 2.62
CA ILE A 41 1.36 -3.28 2.36
C ILE A 41 2.76 -3.84 2.13
N LEU A 42 3.15 -4.78 2.99
CA LEU A 42 4.39 -5.55 2.87
C LEU A 42 4.03 -6.95 2.42
N PHE A 43 4.39 -7.34 1.20
CA PHE A 43 4.06 -8.65 0.67
C PHE A 43 5.23 -9.24 -0.11
N LYS A 44 5.30 -10.58 -0.12
CA LYS A 44 6.27 -11.34 -0.90
C LYS A 44 5.54 -12.02 -2.05
N LEU A 45 6.13 -12.00 -3.24
CA LEU A 45 5.67 -12.76 -4.41
C LEU A 45 5.99 -14.26 -4.28
N HIS A 46 5.60 -14.88 -3.16
CA HIS A 46 5.72 -16.32 -2.97
C HIS A 46 4.38 -16.99 -3.22
N LYS A 47 4.34 -17.99 -4.12
CA LYS A 47 3.11 -18.69 -4.51
C LYS A 47 2.30 -19.18 -3.31
N GLY A 48 2.94 -19.60 -2.22
CA GLY A 48 2.26 -20.05 -1.01
C GLY A 48 1.39 -18.99 -0.33
N MET A 49 1.82 -17.73 -0.29
CA MET A 49 1.09 -16.65 0.39
C MET A 49 -0.08 -16.11 -0.45
N LEU A 50 0.02 -16.20 -1.78
CA LEU A 50 -0.94 -15.62 -2.71
C LEU A 50 -2.04 -16.61 -3.15
N LYS A 51 -1.93 -17.89 -2.82
CA LYS A 51 -2.86 -18.96 -3.26
C LYS A 51 -4.32 -18.74 -2.86
N LYS A 52 -4.55 -18.06 -1.74
CA LYS A 52 -5.87 -17.83 -1.15
C LYS A 52 -6.27 -16.35 -1.16
N VAL A 53 -5.52 -15.51 -1.86
CA VAL A 53 -5.78 -14.08 -1.93
C VAL A 53 -6.57 -13.81 -3.19
N ASP A 54 -7.60 -12.98 -3.10
CA ASP A 54 -8.38 -12.53 -4.24
C ASP A 54 -7.49 -11.98 -5.35
N THR A 55 -7.84 -12.32 -6.59
CA THR A 55 -7.08 -11.90 -7.79
C THR A 55 -6.92 -10.40 -7.87
N ASP A 56 -7.96 -9.66 -7.49
CA ASP A 56 -8.03 -8.20 -7.60
C ASP A 56 -7.10 -7.54 -6.57
N LEU A 57 -6.97 -8.13 -5.38
CA LEU A 57 -6.01 -7.70 -4.36
C LEU A 57 -4.56 -7.98 -4.78
N VAL A 58 -4.32 -9.05 -5.54
CA VAL A 58 -2.99 -9.36 -6.10
C VAL A 58 -2.63 -8.45 -7.27
N GLN A 59 -3.63 -7.86 -7.96
CA GLN A 59 -3.48 -6.95 -9.11
C GLN A 59 -3.35 -5.48 -8.71
N LEU A 60 -3.97 -5.06 -7.59
CA LEU A 60 -3.40 -4.02 -6.72
C LEU A 60 -1.92 -4.38 -6.46
N PRO A 61 -1.09 -3.75 -5.63
CA PRO A 61 0.37 -3.58 -5.93
C PRO A 61 0.98 -3.65 -7.37
N LYS A 62 0.62 -4.59 -8.26
CA LYS A 62 1.22 -4.83 -9.58
C LYS A 62 0.80 -3.81 -10.63
N ASP A 63 -0.44 -3.37 -10.57
CA ASP A 63 -1.00 -2.44 -11.54
C ASP A 63 -0.32 -1.07 -11.45
N THR A 64 -0.25 -0.39 -12.58
CA THR A 64 0.23 1.00 -12.70
C THR A 64 -0.89 2.01 -12.50
N GLN A 65 -2.12 1.57 -12.22
CA GLN A 65 -3.25 2.45 -11.98
C GLN A 65 -3.26 2.97 -10.54
N CYS A 66 -3.92 4.12 -10.34
CA CYS A 66 -4.16 4.66 -9.01
C CYS A 66 -4.86 3.62 -8.12
N ARG A 67 -4.26 3.31 -6.96
CA ARG A 67 -4.79 2.32 -6.00
C ARG A 67 -6.22 2.63 -5.56
N ARG A 68 -6.48 3.91 -5.27
CA ARG A 68 -7.82 4.38 -4.87
C ARG A 68 -8.84 4.20 -5.99
N LYS A 69 -8.45 4.38 -7.25
CA LYS A 69 -9.35 4.16 -8.40
C LYS A 69 -9.75 2.68 -8.50
N VAL A 70 -8.79 1.77 -8.34
CA VAL A 70 -9.07 0.32 -8.36
C VAL A 70 -10.03 -0.06 -7.23
N LEU A 71 -9.78 0.42 -6.01
CA LEU A 71 -10.67 0.19 -4.86
C LEU A 71 -12.06 0.80 -5.08
N CYS A 72 -12.16 2.05 -5.53
CA CYS A 72 -13.46 2.66 -5.79
C CYS A 72 -14.25 1.89 -6.86
N ASN A 73 -13.57 1.43 -7.92
CA ASN A 73 -14.20 0.63 -8.98
C ASN A 73 -14.79 -0.69 -8.47
N SER A 74 -14.12 -1.38 -7.53
CA SER A 74 -14.64 -2.65 -6.98
C SER A 74 -15.92 -2.47 -6.17
N TYR A 75 -16.15 -1.26 -5.62
CA TYR A 75 -17.35 -0.92 -4.84
C TYR A 75 -18.31 0.03 -5.57
N LEU A 76 -18.16 0.17 -6.90
CA LEU A 76 -19.00 1.06 -7.73
C LEU A 76 -19.04 2.52 -7.20
N CYS A 77 -17.96 2.94 -6.56
CA CYS A 77 -17.78 4.28 -6.02
C CYS A 77 -17.01 5.16 -7.01
N ILE A 78 -17.25 6.47 -6.94
CA ILE A 78 -16.50 7.45 -7.73
C ILE A 78 -15.30 7.88 -6.90
N LYS A 79 -14.13 7.96 -7.53
CA LYS A 79 -12.93 8.52 -6.90
C LYS A 79 -13.07 10.04 -6.82
N ASP A 80 -12.88 10.59 -5.62
CA ASP A 80 -12.71 12.03 -5.44
C ASP A 80 -11.33 12.51 -5.92
N ASP A 81 -11.27 13.74 -6.42
CA ASP A 81 -10.03 14.40 -6.83
C ASP A 81 -9.26 14.89 -5.60
N ILE A 82 -8.13 14.22 -5.32
CA ILE A 82 -7.26 14.55 -4.19
C ILE A 82 -6.13 15.45 -4.69
N ASN A 83 -6.11 16.67 -4.17
CA ASN A 83 -5.02 17.62 -4.37
C ASN A 83 -4.38 17.94 -3.01
N PRO A 84 -3.05 17.84 -2.86
CA PRO A 84 -2.06 17.41 -3.86
C PRO A 84 -2.05 15.89 -4.13
N LEU A 85 -1.63 15.48 -5.34
CA LEU A 85 -1.66 14.08 -5.80
C LEU A 85 -0.84 13.11 -4.93
N HIS A 86 0.22 13.58 -4.26
CA HIS A 86 1.04 12.75 -3.37
C HIS A 86 0.29 12.26 -2.11
N ASN A 87 -0.86 12.85 -1.79
CA ASN A 87 -1.73 12.37 -0.70
C ASN A 87 -2.66 11.23 -1.13
N CYS A 88 -2.66 10.82 -2.41
CA CYS A 88 -3.58 9.80 -2.91
C CYS A 88 -3.05 8.37 -2.74
N CYS A 89 -1.90 8.04 -3.34
CA CYS A 89 -1.26 6.72 -3.31
C CYS A 89 0.17 6.77 -3.90
N ASP A 90 0.89 5.66 -3.80
CA ASP A 90 2.27 5.47 -4.30
C ASP A 90 2.44 5.73 -5.81
N VAL A 91 1.40 5.50 -6.60
CA VAL A 91 1.40 5.75 -8.04
C VAL A 91 1.21 7.23 -8.34
N CYS A 92 0.16 7.84 -7.77
CA CYS A 92 -0.15 9.25 -7.97
C CYS A 92 0.93 10.18 -7.41
N GLU A 93 1.63 9.74 -6.37
CA GLU A 93 2.78 10.45 -5.82
C GLU A 93 3.91 10.63 -6.84
N LYS A 94 4.19 9.61 -7.67
CA LYS A 94 5.24 9.69 -8.71
C LYS A 94 4.90 10.69 -9.81
N GLU A 95 3.61 10.91 -10.04
CA GLU A 95 3.10 11.85 -11.04
C GLU A 95 2.89 13.26 -10.45
N CYS A 96 3.12 13.44 -9.15
CA CYS A 96 2.88 14.70 -8.48
C CYS A 96 3.94 15.75 -8.83
N GLN A 97 3.49 16.95 -9.20
CA GLN A 97 4.33 18.08 -9.62
C GLN A 97 4.28 19.25 -8.61
N CYS A 98 3.98 18.98 -7.34
CA CYS A 98 3.73 20.05 -6.36
C CYS A 98 4.97 20.86 -5.92
N GLY A 99 6.19 20.44 -6.32
CA GLY A 99 7.43 21.17 -6.03
C GLY A 99 7.82 21.28 -4.54
N GLY A 100 7.10 20.60 -3.64
CA GLY A 100 7.38 20.62 -2.21
C GLY A 100 8.63 19.81 -1.83
N GLU A 101 9.34 20.25 -0.79
CA GLU A 101 10.59 19.62 -0.32
C GLU A 101 10.43 18.14 0.07
N SER A 102 9.22 17.72 0.47
CA SER A 102 8.90 16.37 0.89
C SER A 102 8.25 15.50 -0.19
N CYS A 103 8.21 15.94 -1.45
CA CYS A 103 7.57 15.23 -2.56
C CYS A 103 8.55 14.98 -3.72
N PRO A 104 8.78 13.72 -4.14
CA PRO A 104 8.21 12.46 -3.63
C PRO A 104 8.84 12.05 -2.29
N ALA A 105 8.04 11.50 -1.38
CA ALA A 105 8.47 11.02 -0.07
C ALA A 105 9.35 9.77 -0.24
N THR A 106 10.63 10.01 -0.51
CA THR A 106 11.60 8.93 -0.67
C THR A 106 12.13 8.57 0.71
N HIS A 107 11.72 7.42 1.24
CA HIS A 107 12.26 6.91 2.50
C HIS A 107 13.80 6.78 2.38
N PRO A 108 14.59 7.14 3.42
CA PRO A 108 16.06 7.07 3.37
C PRO A 108 16.60 5.70 2.93
N ALA A 109 15.94 4.60 3.34
CA ALA A 109 16.29 3.24 2.90
C ALA A 109 16.14 2.98 1.39
N ARG A 110 15.47 3.84 0.61
CA ARG A 110 15.44 3.79 -0.85
C ARG A 110 16.59 4.56 -1.50
N MET A 111 17.22 5.48 -0.79
CA MET A 111 18.43 6.19 -1.26
C MET A 111 19.66 5.29 -1.20
N GLU A 112 19.72 4.36 -0.24
CA GLU A 112 20.81 3.39 -0.12
C GLU A 112 20.59 2.15 -0.98
N ARG A 113 20.73 2.29 -2.30
CA ARG A 113 21.01 1.13 -3.17
C ARG A 113 22.45 0.67 -2.96
N LYS A 114 22.72 -0.04 -1.86
CA LYS A 114 23.80 -1.04 -1.70
C LYS A 114 23.78 -1.56 -0.26
N ILE A 115 22.88 -2.49 0.05
CA ILE A 115 23.20 -3.49 1.07
C ILE A 115 24.08 -4.52 0.36
N TYR A 116 25.39 -4.31 0.37
CA TYR A 116 26.33 -5.41 0.16
C TYR A 116 26.19 -6.31 1.38
N CYS A 117 25.50 -7.44 1.22
CA CYS A 117 25.46 -8.48 2.24
C CYS A 117 26.32 -9.66 1.74
N PRO A 118 27.54 -9.86 2.25
CA PRO A 118 28.45 -10.89 1.75
C PRO A 118 28.13 -12.33 2.24
N SER A 119 26.89 -12.68 2.58
CA SER A 119 26.66 -13.98 3.28
C SER A 119 25.31 -14.70 3.10
N MET A 120 24.57 -14.48 2.01
CA MET A 120 23.46 -15.41 1.69
C MET A 120 23.46 -15.85 0.23
N GLU A 121 24.47 -16.63 -0.14
CA GLU A 121 24.26 -17.69 -1.13
C GLU A 121 23.41 -18.77 -0.47
N ARG A 122 22.09 -18.69 -0.64
CA ARG A 122 21.26 -19.88 -0.60
C ARG A 122 20.92 -20.22 -2.04
N THR A 123 21.71 -21.12 -2.60
CA THR A 123 21.28 -21.95 -3.73
C THR A 123 19.97 -22.63 -3.33
N VAL A 124 18.88 -22.31 -4.02
CA VAL A 124 17.72 -23.19 -4.04
C VAL A 124 17.93 -24.10 -5.24
N SER A 125 18.62 -25.21 -4.99
CA SER A 125 18.60 -26.39 -5.83
C SER A 125 17.39 -27.23 -5.45
N ASP A 126 16.35 -27.15 -6.29
CA ASP A 126 15.59 -28.25 -6.93
C ASP A 126 14.28 -27.70 -7.53
#